data_AF-A0A2N5KVF7-F1
#
_entry.id   AF-A0A2N5KVF7-F1
#
_cell.length_a   1.000
_cell.length_b   1.000
_cell.length_c   1.000
_cell.angle_alpha   90.00
_cell.angle_beta   90.00
_cell.angle_gamma   90.00
#
_symmetry.space_group_name_H-M   'P 1'
#
loop_
_entity.id
_entity.type
_entity.pdbx_description
1 polymer ?
#
loop_
_entity_poly.entity_id
_entity_poly.type
_entity_poly.pdbx_seq_one_letter_code
_entity_poly.pdbx_strand_id
1 'polypeptide(L)' 'LPRIVDLLKENDAEDVLVFCGGTIPKEDIPKLKEAGVGEVFTPGTPTKKAVEYLRRAVPSAS' A
#
# COMPACT_ATOMS: atom_id res chain seq x y z
N LEU A 1 8.03 -6.02 2.87
CA LEU A 1 6.60 -5.63 2.72
C LEU A 1 5.68 -6.82 2.88
N PRO A 2 5.84 -7.95 2.14
CA PRO A 2 4.97 -9.12 2.32
C PRO A 2 4.88 -9.60 3.78
N ARG A 3 6.03 -9.72 4.46
CA ARG A 3 6.08 -10.09 5.89
C ARG A 3 5.28 -9.15 6.81
N ILE A 4 5.18 -7.85 6.48
CA ILE A 4 4.39 -6.91 7.29
C ILE A 4 2.90 -7.21 7.10
N VAL A 5 2.47 -7.49 5.86
CA VAL A 5 1.08 -7.86 5.58
C VAL A 5 0.74 -9.18 6.25
N ASP A 6 1.63 -10.17 6.21
CA ASP A 6 1.42 -11.45 6.88
C ASP A 6 1.26 -11.27 8.40
N LEU A 7 2.11 -10.44 9.03
CA LEU A 7 2.01 -10.14 10.44
C LEU A 7 0.71 -9.42 10.82
N LEU A 8 0.21 -8.52 9.97
CA LEU A 8 -1.09 -7.88 10.20
C LEU A 8 -2.23 -8.90 10.17
N LYS A 9 -2.20 -9.84 9.22
CA LYS A 9 -3.16 -10.96 9.16
C LYS A 9 -3.08 -11.86 10.39
N GLU A 10 -1.87 -12.20 10.82
CA GLU A 10 -1.62 -13.03 12.02
C GLU A 10 -2.13 -12.36 13.32
N ASN A 11 -2.34 -11.05 13.33
CA ASN A 11 -2.80 -10.28 14.49
C ASN A 11 -4.22 -9.70 14.30
N ASP A 12 -5.02 -10.26 13.39
CA ASP A 12 -6.41 -9.82 13.12
C ASP A 12 -6.53 -8.31 12.75
N ALA A 13 -5.49 -7.74 12.13
CA ALA A 13 -5.37 -6.31 11.80
C ALA A 13 -5.42 -6.06 10.28
N GLU A 14 -6.28 -6.80 9.57
CA GLU A 14 -6.42 -6.72 8.11
C GLU A 14 -7.07 -5.42 7.61
N ASP A 15 -7.65 -4.63 8.51
CA ASP A 15 -8.19 -3.30 8.25
C ASP A 15 -7.10 -2.23 8.06
N VAL A 16 -5.86 -2.54 8.45
CA VAL A 16 -4.72 -1.63 8.32
C VAL A 16 -4.25 -1.56 6.86
N LEU A 17 -4.38 -0.39 6.26
CA LEU A 17 -3.91 -0.11 4.91
C LEU A 17 -2.38 -0.08 4.84
N VAL A 18 -1.80 -0.98 4.04
CA VAL A 18 -0.35 -0.97 3.71
C VAL A 18 -0.15 -0.40 2.31
N PHE A 19 0.68 0.63 2.18
CA PHE A 19 1.18 1.16 0.91
C PHE A 19 2.68 1.41 1.01
N CYS A 20 3.38 1.52 -0.11
CA CYS A 20 4.81 1.78 -0.10
C CYS A 20 5.24 2.73 -1.21
N GLY A 21 6.48 3.20 -1.12
CA GLY A 21 7.11 3.97 -2.18
C GLY A 21 8.62 3.82 -2.17
N GLY A 22 9.26 4.38 -3.20
CA GLY A 22 10.70 4.29 -3.42
C GLY A 22 11.06 3.62 -4.76
N THR A 23 12.34 3.33 -4.95
CA THR A 23 12.86 2.72 -6.18
C THR A 23 12.53 1.24 -6.23
N ILE A 24 11.37 0.90 -6.80
CA ILE A 24 10.85 -0.46 -6.91
C ILE A 24 10.83 -0.90 -8.38
N PRO A 25 11.39 -2.08 -8.73
CA PRO A 25 11.30 -2.64 -10.08
C PRO A 25 9.85 -2.84 -10.52
N LYS A 26 9.53 -2.50 -11.78
CA LYS A 26 8.16 -2.61 -12.31
C LYS A 26 7.58 -4.03 -12.22
N GLU A 27 8.45 -5.04 -12.34
CA GLU A 27 8.09 -6.46 -12.26
C GLU A 27 7.74 -6.94 -10.85
N ASP A 28 8.17 -6.21 -9.82
CA ASP A 28 7.87 -6.55 -8.42
C ASP A 28 6.58 -5.88 -7.92
N ILE A 29 6.09 -4.85 -8.62
CA ILE A 29 4.83 -4.17 -8.27
C ILE A 29 3.64 -5.15 -8.25
N PRO A 30 3.42 -6.02 -9.26
CA PRO A 30 2.35 -7.02 -9.23
C PRO A 30 2.45 -7.93 -8.01
N LYS A 31 3.64 -8.45 -7.71
CA LYS A 31 3.88 -9.33 -6.55
C LYS A 31 3.58 -8.65 -5.23
N LEU A 32 3.93 -7.37 -5.09
CA LEU A 32 3.61 -6.58 -3.90
C LEU A 32 2.10 -6.39 -3.74
N LYS A 33 1.37 -6.15 -4.83
CA LYS A 33 -0.09 -6.03 -4.80
C LYS A 33 -0.77 -7.34 -4.46
N GLU A 34 -0.32 -8.45 -5.04
CA GLU A 34 -0.79 -9.81 -4.71
C GLU A 34 -0.53 -10.15 -3.24
N ALA A 35 0.58 -9.68 -2.68
CA ALA A 35 0.90 -9.84 -1.27
C ALA A 35 0.07 -8.95 -0.32
N GLY A 36 -0.82 -8.10 -0.84
CA GLY A 36 -1.73 -7.24 -0.05
C GLY A 36 -1.23 -5.81 0.19
N VAL A 37 -0.20 -5.36 -0.54
CA VAL A 37 0.13 -3.92 -0.58
C VAL A 37 -0.89 -3.21 -1.48
N GLY A 38 -1.59 -2.21 -0.95
CA GLY A 38 -2.65 -1.52 -1.69
C GLY A 38 -2.15 -0.65 -2.84
N GLU A 39 -1.09 0.14 -2.64
CA GLU A 39 -0.49 0.96 -3.70
C GLU A 39 1.02 1.14 -3.56
N VAL A 40 1.68 1.33 -4.71
CA VAL A 40 3.12 1.54 -4.83
C VAL A 40 3.42 2.87 -5.53
N PHE A 41 4.14 3.76 -4.84
CA PHE A 41 4.53 5.08 -5.36
C PHE A 41 6.02 5.11 -5.76
N THR A 42 6.29 5.04 -7.06
CA THR A 42 7.66 5.07 -7.61
C THR A 42 8.22 6.50 -7.71
N PRO A 43 9.54 6.70 -7.95
CA PRO A 43 10.11 8.03 -8.13
C PRO A 43 9.40 8.82 -9.22
N GLY A 44 9.16 10.11 -8.97
CA GLY A 44 8.40 10.99 -9.86
C GLY A 44 6.88 10.91 -9.70
N THR A 45 6.35 10.04 -8.83
CA THR A 45 4.92 10.04 -8.53
C THR A 45 4.53 11.34 -7.82
N PRO A 46 3.55 12.11 -8.33
CA PRO A 46 3.12 13.33 -7.66
C PRO A 46 2.50 13.03 -6.30
N THR A 47 2.87 13.80 -5.27
CA THR A 47 2.29 13.68 -3.92
C THR A 47 0.76 13.74 -3.94
N LYS A 48 0.18 14.52 -4.86
CA LYS A 48 -1.27 14.60 -5.06
C LYS A 48 -1.91 13.22 -5.31
N LYS A 49 -1.26 12.32 -6.06
CA LYS A 49 -1.76 10.97 -6.28
C LYS A 49 -1.80 10.13 -5.00
N ALA A 50 -0.79 10.27 -4.14
CA ALA A 50 -0.78 9.59 -2.85
C ALA A 50 -1.91 10.09 -1.95
N VAL A 51 -2.15 11.41 -1.93
CA VAL A 51 -3.28 12.00 -1.19
C VAL A 51 -4.63 11.52 -1.73
N GLU A 52 -4.82 11.52 -3.05
CA GLU A 52 -6.05 11.03 -3.69
C GLU A 52 -6.29 9.53 -3.46
N TYR A 53 -5.22 8.73 -3.41
CA TYR A 53 -5.30 7.33 -3.03
C TYR A 53 -5.78 7.17 -1.59
N LEU A 54 -5.12 7.84 -0.63
CA LEU A 54 -5.47 7.73 0.78
C LEU A 54 -6.91 8.17 1.06
N ARG A 55 -7.35 9.30 0.50
CA ARG A 55 -8.74 9.79 0.67
C ARG A 55 -9.81 8.81 0.17
N ARG A 56 -9.48 7.93 -0.79
CA ARG A 56 -10.38 6.90 -1.30
C ARG A 56 -10.28 5.60 -0.51
N ALA A 57 -9.07 5.28 -0.03
CA ALA A 57 -8.76 4.01 0.59
C ALA A 57 -9.15 3.96 2.08
N VAL A 58 -9.13 5.09 2.78
CA VAL A 58 -9.60 5.16 4.18
C VAL A 58 -10.98 5.83 4.25
N PRO A 59 -11.94 5.27 5.02
CA PRO A 59 -13.18 5.96 5.33
C PRO A 59 -12.89 7.29 6.01
N SER A 60 -13.70 8.31 5.72
CA SER A 60 -13.68 9.53 6.53
C SER A 60 -14.16 9.18 7.93
N ALA A 61 -13.38 9.54 8.95
CA ALA A 61 -13.81 9.38 10.33
C ALA A 61 -15.17 10.07 10.52
N SER A 62 -16.16 9.32 11.01
CA SER A 62 -17.47 9.82 11.40
C SER A 62 -17.39 10.52 12.75
#